data_AF-A0A1G2DCK3-F1
#
_entry.id   AF-A0A1G2DCK3-F1
#
_cell.length_a   1.000
_cell.length_b   1.000
_cell.length_c   1.000
_cell.angle_alpha   90.00
_cell.angle_beta   90.00
_cell.angle_gamma   90.00
#
_symmetry.space_group_name_H-M   'P 1'
#
loop_
_entity.id
_entity.type
_entity.pdbx_description
1 polymer ?
#
loop_
_entity_poly.entity_id
_entity_poly.type
_entity_poly.pdbx_seq_one_letter_code
_entity_poly.pdbx_strand_id
1 'polypeptide(L)'
;MELFAGSQWELVIRLTVAVFLGLLVGAERSRVGKRAGMRTYALVSLGAALFVIIAGAVSYQYADTFVFDPLRVASQVVVGIGFLGAGMIFVNKSDVVNGLTTAAGIWVTAAVGVACGYGLYVLAAYVTFLTLAIFEVFWYVEERFIRTSRTGIEKDFVASARRPRSHEDKESA
;
A
#
# COMPACT_ATOMS: atom_id res chain seq x y z
N MET A 1 2.61 30.59 6.03
CA MET A 1 3.10 31.12 4.74
C MET A 1 4.62 30.96 4.54
N GLU A 2 5.40 30.55 5.54
CA GLU A 2 6.85 30.26 5.38
C GLU A 2 7.18 28.87 4.79
N LEU A 3 6.21 27.96 4.73
CA LEU A 3 6.40 26.55 4.33
C LEU A 3 6.93 26.34 2.90
N PHE A 4 6.84 27.33 2.02
CA PHE A 4 7.20 27.22 0.60
C PHE A 4 8.32 28.19 0.17
N ALA A 5 8.79 29.03 1.09
CA ALA A 5 9.99 29.86 0.92
C ALA A 5 11.25 29.14 1.46
N GLY A 6 11.20 27.81 1.56
CA GLY A 6 12.32 26.99 2.02
C GLY A 6 13.48 27.01 1.03
N SER A 7 14.71 26.93 1.55
CA SER A 7 15.90 26.75 0.70
C SER A 7 15.74 25.54 -0.21
N GLN A 8 16.35 25.54 -1.40
CA GLN A 8 16.29 24.38 -2.32
C GLN A 8 16.69 23.06 -1.62
N TRP A 9 17.60 23.15 -0.64
CA TRP A 9 18.00 22.03 0.21
C TRP A 9 16.88 21.45 1.05
N GLU A 10 15.98 22.28 1.58
CA GLU A 10 14.83 21.81 2.33
C GLU A 10 13.87 21.00 1.45
N LEU A 11 13.65 21.44 0.21
CA LEU A 11 12.81 20.72 -0.75
C LEU A 11 13.41 19.35 -1.08
N VAL A 12 14.73 19.28 -1.26
CA VAL A 12 15.45 18.02 -1.46
C VAL A 12 15.25 17.10 -0.25
N ILE A 13 15.40 17.61 0.97
CA ILE A 13 15.18 16.82 2.20
C ILE A 13 13.74 16.28 2.27
N ARG A 14 12.73 17.08 1.96
CA ARG A 14 11.32 16.63 1.92
C ARG A 14 11.13 15.45 0.99
N LEU A 15 11.69 15.53 -0.21
CA LEU A 15 11.63 14.45 -1.20
C LEU A 15 12.42 13.21 -0.75
N THR A 16 13.61 13.39 -0.17
CA THR A 16 14.42 12.29 0.35
C THR A 16 13.70 11.55 1.48
N VAL A 17 13.08 12.27 2.41
CA VAL A 17 12.30 11.68 3.51
C VAL A 17 11.08 10.94 2.96
N ALA A 18 10.37 11.51 1.98
CA ALA A 18 9.25 10.82 1.30
C ALA A 18 9.69 9.49 0.67
N VAL A 19 10.78 9.50 -0.09
CA VAL A 19 11.36 8.29 -0.70
C VAL A 19 11.72 7.27 0.37
N PHE A 20 12.40 7.69 1.44
CA PHE A 20 12.82 6.80 2.51
C PHE A 20 11.63 6.14 3.21
N LEU A 21 10.62 6.90 3.61
CA LEU A 21 9.42 6.36 4.25
C LEU A 21 8.62 5.45 3.30
N GLY A 22 8.50 5.81 2.02
CA GLY A 22 7.88 4.96 1.00
C GLY A 22 8.64 3.64 0.80
N LEU A 23 9.98 3.67 0.82
CA LEU A 23 10.81 2.47 0.76
C LEU A 23 10.58 1.55 1.96
N LEU A 24 10.44 2.10 3.17
CA LEU A 24 10.16 1.29 4.37
C LEU A 24 8.86 0.50 4.24
N VAL A 25 7.78 1.16 3.83
CA VAL A 25 6.48 0.48 3.60
C VAL A 25 6.60 -0.56 2.50
N GLY A 26 7.22 -0.20 1.37
CA GLY A 26 7.39 -1.11 0.25
C GLY A 26 8.33 -2.29 0.54
N ALA A 27 9.27 -2.15 1.48
CA ALA A 27 10.18 -3.22 1.88
C ALA A 27 9.43 -4.33 2.61
N GLU A 28 8.51 -4.00 3.51
CA GLU A 28 7.62 -4.99 4.12
C GLU A 28 6.76 -5.68 3.04
N ARG A 29 6.12 -4.90 2.12
CA ARG A 29 5.33 -5.50 1.03
C ARG A 29 6.13 -6.46 0.15
N SER A 30 7.38 -6.11 -0.16
CA SER A 30 8.28 -6.96 -0.95
C SER A 30 8.68 -8.22 -0.20
N ARG A 31 8.88 -8.17 1.12
CA ARG A 31 9.21 -9.34 1.95
C ARG A 31 8.09 -10.38 1.96
N VAL A 32 6.84 -9.95 2.06
CA VAL A 32 5.67 -10.84 2.03
C VAL A 32 5.19 -11.20 0.61
N GLY A 33 6.02 -10.96 -0.41
CA GLY A 33 5.79 -11.43 -1.79
C GLY A 33 4.65 -10.76 -2.54
N LYS A 34 4.27 -9.52 -2.16
CA LYS A 34 3.15 -8.82 -2.81
C LYS A 34 3.60 -8.15 -4.11
N ARG A 35 2.64 -7.97 -5.04
CA ARG A 35 2.91 -7.50 -6.42
C ARG A 35 3.55 -6.11 -6.51
N ALA A 36 3.06 -5.15 -5.70
CA ALA A 36 3.69 -3.84 -5.60
C ALA A 36 4.71 -3.86 -4.46
N GLY A 37 5.97 -3.56 -4.79
CA GLY A 37 7.09 -3.61 -3.87
C GLY A 37 7.74 -2.25 -3.62
N MET A 38 8.96 -2.27 -3.10
CA MET A 38 9.77 -1.09 -2.75
C MET A 38 9.73 0.05 -3.78
N ARG A 39 9.95 -0.27 -5.06
CA ARG A 39 10.01 0.74 -6.14
C ARG A 39 8.67 1.48 -6.32
N THR A 40 7.56 0.75 -6.28
CA THR A 40 6.22 1.32 -6.46
C THR A 40 5.89 2.28 -5.33
N TYR A 41 6.09 1.86 -4.09
CA TYR A 41 5.78 2.66 -2.91
C TYR A 41 6.67 3.91 -2.81
N ALA A 42 7.96 3.78 -3.13
CA ALA A 42 8.88 4.92 -3.19
C ALA A 42 8.48 5.96 -4.24
N LEU A 43 8.16 5.54 -5.46
CA LEU A 43 7.75 6.45 -6.54
C LEU A 43 6.42 7.14 -6.24
N VAL A 44 5.46 6.41 -5.66
CA VAL A 44 4.16 6.98 -5.27
C VAL A 44 4.34 8.05 -4.19
N SER A 45 5.13 7.78 -3.15
CA SER A 45 5.40 8.76 -2.09
C SER A 45 6.17 9.97 -2.61
N LEU A 46 7.19 9.75 -3.45
CA LEU A 46 7.97 10.80 -4.09
C LEU A 46 7.11 11.72 -4.96
N GLY A 47 6.30 11.14 -5.86
CA GLY A 47 5.44 11.90 -6.77
C GLY A 47 4.40 12.72 -6.01
N ALA A 48 3.78 12.14 -4.98
CA ALA A 48 2.84 12.84 -4.11
C ALA A 48 3.48 14.04 -3.40
N ALA A 49 4.69 13.85 -2.83
CA ALA A 49 5.45 14.93 -2.20
C ALA A 49 5.80 16.05 -3.21
N LEU A 50 6.26 15.67 -4.39
CA LEU A 50 6.63 16.60 -5.45
C LEU A 50 5.46 17.46 -5.91
N PHE A 51 4.27 16.87 -6.14
CA PHE A 51 3.10 17.64 -6.54
C PHE A 51 2.69 18.69 -5.50
N VAL A 52 2.77 18.36 -4.21
CA VAL A 52 2.49 19.30 -3.12
C VAL A 52 3.52 20.44 -3.09
N ILE A 53 4.80 20.12 -3.25
CA ILE A 53 5.88 21.12 -3.29
C ILE A 53 5.68 22.07 -4.47
N ILE A 54 5.41 21.55 -5.67
CA ILE A 54 5.15 22.37 -6.86
C ILE A 54 3.93 23.28 -6.63
N ALA A 55 2.83 22.73 -6.09
CA ALA A 55 1.62 23.50 -5.82
C ALA A 55 1.86 24.67 -4.88
N GLY A 56 2.62 24.44 -3.81
CA GLY A 56 2.97 25.49 -2.86
C GLY A 56 3.94 26.53 -3.43
N ALA A 57 4.94 26.11 -4.21
CA ALA A 57 5.88 27.03 -4.86
C ALA A 57 5.18 27.96 -5.86
N VAL A 58 4.28 27.42 -6.70
CA VAL A 58 3.46 28.20 -7.63
C VAL A 58 2.52 29.13 -6.87
N SER A 59 1.85 28.63 -5.83
CA SER A 59 0.96 29.45 -5.01
C SER A 59 1.68 30.63 -4.36
N TYR A 60 2.93 30.44 -3.93
CA TYR A 60 3.74 31.50 -3.34
C TYR A 60 4.18 32.51 -4.40
N GLN A 61 4.66 32.05 -5.55
CA GLN A 61 5.15 32.91 -6.62
C GLN A 61 4.07 33.83 -7.21
N TYR A 62 2.81 33.39 -7.25
CA TYR A 62 1.71 34.13 -7.85
C TYR A 62 0.66 34.63 -6.85
N ALA A 63 1.02 34.69 -5.56
CA ALA A 63 0.10 35.03 -4.47
C ALA A 63 -0.65 36.36 -4.68
N ASP A 64 0.01 37.34 -5.32
CA ASP A 64 -0.57 38.68 -5.58
C ASP A 64 -1.35 38.76 -6.91
N THR A 65 -1.26 37.74 -7.76
CA THR A 65 -1.90 37.75 -9.10
C THR A 65 -3.20 36.96 -9.10
N PHE A 66 -3.23 35.79 -8.46
CA PHE A 66 -4.41 34.93 -8.41
C PHE A 66 -4.45 34.15 -7.09
N VAL A 67 -5.66 33.88 -6.60
CA VAL A 67 -5.86 32.98 -5.47
C VAL A 67 -5.70 31.54 -5.96
N PHE A 68 -4.56 30.92 -5.62
CA PHE A 68 -4.30 29.51 -5.86
C PHE A 68 -4.49 28.73 -4.55
N ASP A 69 -5.16 27.58 -4.60
CA ASP A 69 -5.33 26.70 -3.43
C ASP A 69 -4.45 25.44 -3.56
N PRO A 70 -3.32 25.36 -2.84
CA PRO A 70 -2.46 24.18 -2.82
C PRO A 70 -3.15 22.90 -2.35
N LEU A 71 -4.19 23.00 -1.52
CA LEU A 71 -4.94 21.84 -1.00
C LEU A 71 -5.72 21.14 -2.12
N ARG A 72 -6.06 21.86 -3.18
CA ARG A 72 -6.68 21.27 -4.37
C ARG A 72 -5.76 20.25 -5.03
N VAL A 73 -4.46 20.53 -5.12
CA VAL A 73 -3.48 19.58 -5.67
C VAL A 73 -3.36 18.34 -4.78
N ALA A 74 -3.29 18.51 -3.46
CA ALA A 74 -3.30 17.37 -2.53
C ALA A 74 -4.56 16.51 -2.70
N SER A 75 -5.72 17.15 -2.89
CA SER A 75 -6.98 16.44 -3.17
C SER A 75 -6.92 15.65 -4.48
N GLN A 76 -6.30 16.21 -5.53
CA GLN A 76 -6.11 15.50 -6.81
C GLN A 76 -5.12 14.33 -6.70
N VAL A 77 -4.13 14.39 -5.79
CA VAL A 77 -3.28 13.23 -5.49
C VAL A 77 -4.14 12.08 -4.94
N VAL A 78 -5.04 12.35 -4.00
CA VAL A 78 -5.95 11.32 -3.44
C VAL A 78 -6.80 10.66 -4.53
N VAL A 79 -7.34 11.48 -5.45
CA VAL A 79 -8.13 10.98 -6.59
C VAL A 79 -7.27 10.15 -7.55
N GLY A 80 -6.09 10.65 -7.93
CA GLY A 80 -5.19 9.98 -8.88
C GLY A 80 -4.69 8.62 -8.38
N ILE A 81 -4.43 8.50 -7.08
CA ILE A 81 -4.01 7.23 -6.48
C ILE A 81 -5.15 6.21 -6.44
N GLY A 82 -6.41 6.66 -6.42
CA GLY A 82 -7.57 5.78 -6.59
C GLY A 82 -7.52 4.96 -7.88
N PHE A 83 -7.03 5.54 -8.98
CA PHE A 83 -6.85 4.84 -10.25
C PHE A 83 -5.76 3.75 -10.18
N LEU A 84 -4.61 4.06 -9.56
CA LEU A 84 -3.55 3.07 -9.33
C LEU A 84 -4.02 1.94 -8.40
N GLY A 85 -4.79 2.28 -7.37
CA GLY A 85 -5.39 1.31 -6.45
C GLY A 85 -6.35 0.36 -7.17
N ALA A 86 -7.23 0.88 -8.02
CA ALA A 86 -8.12 0.05 -8.85
C ALA A 86 -7.33 -0.90 -9.76
N GLY A 87 -6.23 -0.43 -10.38
CA GLY A 87 -5.36 -1.26 -11.22
C GLY A 87 -4.65 -2.40 -10.46
N MET A 88 -4.57 -2.32 -9.13
CA MET A 88 -4.00 -3.36 -8.28
C MET A 88 -5.01 -4.40 -7.80
N ILE A 89 -6.31 -4.10 -7.92
CA ILE A 89 -7.40 -4.98 -7.48
C ILE A 89 -7.86 -5.82 -8.68
N PHE A 90 -7.86 -7.13 -8.52
CA PHE A 90 -8.32 -8.05 -9.57
C PHE A 90 -8.97 -9.29 -8.96
N VAL A 91 -9.92 -9.87 -9.69
CA VAL A 91 -10.59 -11.11 -9.33
C VAL A 91 -9.94 -12.25 -10.10
N ASN A 92 -9.61 -13.34 -9.42
CA ASN A 92 -9.04 -14.52 -10.07
C ASN A 92 -10.15 -15.46 -10.60
N LYS A 93 -9.77 -16.56 -11.27
CA LYS A 93 -10.71 -17.55 -11.82
C LYS A 93 -11.56 -18.27 -10.76
N SER A 94 -11.26 -18.09 -9.48
CA SER A 94 -11.94 -18.71 -8.34
C SER A 94 -12.82 -17.70 -7.59
N ASP A 95 -13.17 -16.57 -8.22
CA ASP A 95 -13.91 -15.45 -7.62
C ASP A 95 -13.28 -14.83 -6.36
N VAL A 96 -11.98 -15.02 -6.16
CA VAL A 96 -11.25 -14.43 -5.02
C VAL A 96 -10.67 -13.08 -5.43
N VAL A 97 -11.07 -12.03 -4.71
CA VAL A 97 -10.54 -10.68 -4.86
C VAL A 97 -9.14 -10.59 -4.26
N ASN A 98 -8.18 -10.15 -5.07
CA ASN A 98 -6.79 -9.98 -4.67
C ASN A 98 -6.35 -8.52 -4.81
N GLY A 99 -5.39 -8.11 -3.99
CA GLY A 99 -4.74 -6.80 -4.12
C GLY A 99 -5.37 -5.65 -3.34
N LEU A 100 -6.49 -5.87 -2.64
CA LEU A 100 -7.15 -4.86 -1.78
C LEU A 100 -6.19 -4.20 -0.78
N THR A 101 -5.46 -5.00 0.01
CA THR A 101 -4.49 -4.49 0.99
C THR A 101 -3.33 -3.76 0.32
N THR A 102 -2.92 -4.21 -0.86
CA THR A 102 -1.84 -3.56 -1.62
C THR A 102 -2.30 -2.20 -2.16
N ALA A 103 -3.54 -2.10 -2.64
CA ALA A 103 -4.15 -0.84 -3.05
C ALA A 103 -4.26 0.14 -1.88
N ALA A 104 -4.75 -0.33 -0.73
CA ALA A 104 -4.81 0.47 0.50
C ALA A 104 -3.42 0.94 0.97
N GLY A 105 -2.41 0.07 0.90
CA GLY A 105 -1.02 0.43 1.24
C GLY A 105 -0.46 1.53 0.35
N ILE A 106 -0.67 1.44 -0.97
CA ILE A 106 -0.27 2.49 -1.92
C ILE A 106 -0.99 3.80 -1.59
N TRP A 107 -2.28 3.74 -1.26
CA TRP A 107 -3.08 4.91 -0.90
C TRP A 107 -2.54 5.63 0.33
N VAL A 108 -2.26 4.91 1.42
CA VAL A 108 -1.66 5.49 2.63
C VAL A 108 -0.25 6.04 2.35
N THR A 109 0.53 5.35 1.52
CA THR A 109 1.90 5.79 1.18
C THR A 109 1.93 7.07 0.36
N ALA A 110 0.91 7.31 -0.47
CA ALA A 110 0.73 8.60 -1.12
C ALA A 110 0.43 9.71 -0.10
N ALA A 111 -0.43 9.44 0.89
CA ALA A 111 -0.71 10.39 1.97
C ALA A 111 0.55 10.71 2.80
N VAL A 112 1.41 9.72 3.06
CA VAL A 112 2.74 9.93 3.67
C VAL A 112 3.60 10.87 2.80
N GLY A 113 3.59 10.67 1.47
CA GLY A 113 4.27 11.56 0.54
C GLY A 113 3.75 12.99 0.58
N VAL A 114 2.42 13.17 0.58
CA VAL A 114 1.76 14.48 0.75
C VAL A 114 2.19 15.15 2.05
N ALA A 115 2.19 14.42 3.17
CA ALA A 115 2.64 14.94 4.46
C ALA A 115 4.11 15.39 4.42
N CYS A 116 5.00 14.62 3.81
CA CYS A 116 6.39 15.01 3.59
C CYS A 116 6.51 16.27 2.70
N GLY A 117 5.71 16.39 1.64
CA GLY A 117 5.67 17.57 0.79
C GLY A 117 5.31 18.86 1.53
N TYR A 118 4.39 18.76 2.51
CA TYR A 118 4.06 19.83 3.44
C TYR A 118 5.06 20.04 4.60
N GLY A 119 6.12 19.22 4.69
CA GLY A 119 7.09 19.28 5.79
C GLY A 119 6.61 18.67 7.11
N LEU A 120 5.50 17.91 7.10
CA LEU A 120 4.91 17.29 8.29
C LEU A 120 5.60 15.95 8.64
N TYR A 121 6.91 15.99 8.90
CA TYR A 121 7.74 14.78 9.02
C TYR A 121 7.34 13.87 10.18
N VAL A 122 6.99 14.44 11.34
CA VAL A 122 6.58 13.66 12.52
C VAL A 122 5.30 12.87 12.21
N LEU A 123 4.33 13.52 11.56
CA LEU A 123 3.09 12.88 11.15
C LEU A 123 3.35 11.80 10.09
N ALA A 124 4.18 12.10 9.09
CA ALA A 124 4.57 11.13 8.06
C ALA A 124 5.23 9.88 8.67
N ALA A 125 6.21 10.07 9.55
CA ALA A 125 6.90 8.98 10.24
C ALA A 125 5.95 8.15 11.11
N TYR A 126 5.07 8.80 11.87
CA TYR A 126 4.09 8.13 12.72
C TYR A 126 3.09 7.30 11.91
N VAL A 127 2.57 7.84 10.80
CA VAL A 127 1.66 7.12 9.91
C VAL A 127 2.38 5.95 9.24
N THR A 128 3.65 6.11 8.81
CA THR A 128 4.46 5.01 8.30
C THR A 128 4.63 3.91 9.34
N PHE A 129 4.94 4.26 10.60
CA PHE A 129 5.04 3.31 11.71
C PHE A 129 3.72 2.53 11.91
N LEU A 130 2.58 3.22 11.98
CA LEU A 130 1.27 2.56 12.10
C LEU A 130 0.97 1.65 10.91
N THR A 131 1.31 2.08 9.70
CA THR A 131 1.12 1.28 8.48
C THR A 131 1.91 -0.03 8.56
N LEU A 132 3.17 0.04 8.97
CA LEU A 132 4.01 -1.14 9.16
C LEU A 132 3.49 -2.04 10.29
N ALA A 133 3.06 -1.44 11.41
CA ALA A 133 2.47 -2.20 12.52
C ALA A 133 1.21 -2.94 12.10
N ILE A 134 0.34 -2.31 11.30
CA ILE A 134 -0.85 -2.96 10.73
C ILE A 134 -0.42 -4.12 9.84
N PHE A 135 0.53 -3.93 8.92
CA PHE A 135 0.95 -5.02 8.03
C PHE A 135 1.55 -6.21 8.80
N GLU A 136 2.38 -5.98 9.81
CA GLU A 136 2.99 -7.09 10.58
C GLU A 136 2.02 -7.79 11.53
N VAL A 137 1.12 -7.06 12.19
CA VAL A 137 0.11 -7.69 13.05
C VAL A 137 -0.81 -8.59 12.22
N PHE A 138 -1.24 -8.13 11.03
CA PHE A 138 -2.09 -8.93 10.17
C PHE A 138 -1.36 -10.13 9.58
N TRP A 139 -0.07 -10.03 9.23
CA TRP A 139 0.72 -11.19 8.82
C TRP A 139 0.72 -12.27 9.92
N TYR A 140 0.96 -11.88 11.17
CA TYR A 140 1.00 -12.80 12.30
C TYR A 140 -0.36 -13.47 12.58
N VAL A 141 -1.45 -12.73 12.47
CA VAL A 141 -2.81 -13.27 12.64
C VAL A 141 -3.16 -14.23 11.50
N GLU A 142 -2.83 -13.88 10.27
CA GLU A 142 -3.14 -14.67 9.08
C GLU A 142 -2.41 -16.02 9.07
N GLU A 143 -1.12 -16.04 9.42
CA GLU A 143 -0.35 -17.28 9.59
C GLU A 143 -0.92 -18.20 10.68
N ARG A 144 -1.46 -17.63 11.77
CA ARG A 144 -1.96 -18.40 12.91
C ARG A 144 -3.37 -18.95 12.68
N PHE A 145 -4.22 -18.27 11.91
CA PHE A 145 -5.60 -18.70 11.66
C PHE A 145 -5.75 -19.56 10.39
N ILE A 146 -5.11 -19.21 9.27
CA ILE A 146 -5.38 -19.86 7.98
C ILE A 146 -4.69 -21.22 7.85
N ARG A 147 -3.57 -21.45 8.55
CA ARG A 147 -2.86 -22.74 8.50
C ARG A 147 -3.68 -23.89 9.08
N THR A 148 -4.54 -23.62 10.07
CA THR A 148 -5.40 -24.64 10.72
C THR A 148 -6.44 -25.21 9.75
N SER A 149 -7.10 -24.36 8.95
CA SER A 149 -8.21 -24.77 8.07
C SER A 149 -7.74 -25.59 6.86
N ARG A 150 -6.51 -25.36 6.35
CA ARG A 150 -5.99 -26.09 5.18
C ARG A 150 -5.51 -27.50 5.53
N THR A 151 -4.94 -27.69 6.72
CA THR A 151 -4.54 -29.03 7.19
C THR A 151 -5.70 -29.96 7.53
N GLY A 152 -6.88 -29.42 7.88
CA GLY A 152 -8.08 -30.25 8.11
C GLY A 152 -8.58 -30.88 6.81
N ILE A 153 -8.81 -30.04 5.81
CA ILE A 153 -9.36 -30.47 4.50
C ILE A 153 -8.38 -31.41 3.76
N GLU A 154 -7.07 -31.15 3.82
CA GLU A 154 -6.08 -32.01 3.17
C GLU A 154 -5.96 -33.38 3.85
N LYS A 155 -6.05 -33.44 5.19
CA LYS A 155 -6.09 -34.71 5.92
C LYS A 155 -7.35 -35.50 5.60
N ASP A 156 -8.50 -34.84 5.52
CA ASP A 156 -9.79 -35.49 5.20
C ASP A 156 -9.84 -35.98 3.75
N PHE A 157 -9.27 -35.22 2.81
CA PHE A 157 -9.14 -35.64 1.42
C PHE A 157 -8.17 -36.81 1.24
N VAL A 158 -7.00 -36.78 1.89
CA VAL A 158 -6.05 -37.90 1.85
C VAL A 158 -6.61 -39.15 2.54
N ALA A 159 -7.37 -38.97 3.63
CA ALA A 159 -8.05 -40.06 4.32
C ALA A 159 -9.17 -40.69 3.48
N SER A 160 -9.92 -39.89 2.71
CA SER A 160 -10.95 -40.41 1.80
C SER A 160 -10.33 -41.14 0.60
N ALA A 161 -9.23 -40.62 0.05
CA ALA A 161 -8.50 -41.23 -1.08
C ALA A 161 -7.79 -42.55 -0.72
N ARG A 162 -7.50 -42.79 0.57
CA ARG A 162 -6.89 -44.04 1.06
C ARG A 162 -7.88 -45.14 1.39
N ARG A 163 -9.20 -44.91 1.29
CA ARG A 163 -10.17 -45.99 1.50
C ARG A 163 -9.99 -47.03 0.38
N PRO A 164 -9.62 -48.28 0.68
CA PRO A 164 -9.60 -49.31 -0.32
C PRO A 164 -11.03 -49.48 -0.84
N ARG A 165 -11.22 -49.52 -2.17
CA ARG A 165 -12.49 -49.96 -2.76
C ARG A 165 -12.77 -51.36 -2.21
N SER A 166 -13.76 -51.47 -1.32
CA SER A 166 -14.31 -52.77 -0.96
C SER A 166 -14.82 -53.41 -2.25
N HIS A 167 -14.36 -54.63 -2.51
CA HIS A 167 -14.91 -55.51 -3.54
C HIS A 167 -16.37 -55.84 -3.19
N GLU A 168 -17.29 -54.93 -3.49
CA GLU A 168 -18.70 -55.25 -3.72
C GLU A 168 -18.81 -55.59 -5.21
N ASP A 169 -18.52 -56.85 -5.55
CA ASP A 169 -18.92 -57.52 -6.79
C ASP A 169 -18.60 -59.01 -6.66
N LYS A 170 -19.11 -59.64 -5.59
CA LYS A 170 -19.20 -61.11 -5.45
C LYS A 170 -20.41 -61.47 -4.61
N GLU A 171 -21.60 -61.41 -5.22
CA GLU A 171 -22.70 -62.37 -5.02
C GLU A 171 -23.97 -61.84 -5.69
N SER A 172 -24.17 -62.24 -6.94
CA SER A 172 -25.48 -62.34 -7.60
C SER A 172 -25.28 -63.32 -8.75
N ALA A 173 -25.11 -64.60 -8.38
CA ALA A 173 -25.22 -65.75 -9.27
C ALA A 173 -26.60 -66.38 -9.05
#